data_AF-A0A498DG06-F1
#
_entry.id   AF-A0A498DG06-F1
#
_cell.length_a   1.000
_cell.length_b   1.000
_cell.length_c   1.000
_cell.angle_alpha   90.00
_cell.angle_beta   90.00
_cell.angle_gamma   90.00
#
_symmetry.space_group_name_H-M   'P 1'
#
loop_
_entity.id
_entity.type
_entity.pdbx_description
1 polymer ?
#
loop_
_entity_poly.entity_id
_entity_poly.type
_entity_poly.pdbx_seq_one_letter_code
_entity_poly.pdbx_strand_id
1 'polypeptide(L)'
;MSNVQALPGVFPLHEDRNFISESEWVIFKLLCKPVDTFSEENAEALSKATGNQVSVARCDELIRIVRISKLNGLGSWISRLFAEAGFNDSDVRNQDADTIIEGVNAKVRYPICNKATARALHTLQLQWKGTSAPSTENANAKDDLS
;
A
#
# COMPACT_ATOMS: atom_id res chain seq x y z
N MET A 1 -10.83 -1.61 14.70
CA MET A 1 -11.36 -1.74 13.34
C MET A 1 -11.52 -0.34 12.78
N SER A 2 -10.61 0.10 11.91
CA SER A 2 -10.64 1.46 11.35
C SER A 2 -11.72 1.51 10.27
N ASN A 3 -12.78 2.26 10.54
CA ASN A 3 -13.96 2.39 9.69
C ASN A 3 -13.65 3.38 8.56
N VAL A 4 -12.85 2.95 7.56
CA VAL A 4 -12.48 3.79 6.42
C VAL A 4 -13.57 3.67 5.36
N GLN A 5 -14.56 4.58 5.40
CA GLN A 5 -15.55 4.71 4.34
C GLN A 5 -14.86 5.15 3.04
N ALA A 6 -15.12 4.42 1.94
CA ALA A 6 -14.73 4.83 0.60
C ALA A 6 -15.42 6.16 0.26
N LEU A 7 -14.67 7.26 0.30
CA LEU A 7 -15.16 8.57 -0.13
C LEU A 7 -15.39 8.54 -1.65
N PRO A 8 -16.55 9.01 -2.16
CA PRO A 8 -16.84 9.01 -3.60
C PRO A 8 -15.73 9.71 -4.39
N GLY A 9 -15.19 9.03 -5.39
CA GLY A 9 -14.12 9.55 -6.25
C GLY A 9 -12.70 9.36 -5.70
N VAL A 10 -12.51 8.77 -4.51
CA VAL A 10 -11.17 8.43 -4.00
C VAL A 10 -10.77 7.04 -4.47
N PHE A 11 -9.55 6.88 -4.97
CA PHE A 11 -8.99 5.56 -5.25
C PHE A 11 -9.07 4.67 -4.00
N PRO A 12 -9.57 3.43 -4.09
CA PRO A 12 -9.85 2.61 -2.91
C PRO A 12 -8.55 2.04 -2.31
N LEU A 13 -7.97 2.80 -1.38
CA LEU A 13 -6.68 2.47 -0.76
C LEU A 13 -6.68 1.12 -0.02
N HIS A 14 -7.82 0.68 0.51
CA HIS A 14 -7.96 -0.53 1.31
C HIS A 14 -8.35 -1.77 0.50
N GLU A 15 -8.57 -1.65 -0.81
CA GLU A 15 -9.06 -2.75 -1.62
C GLU A 15 -7.97 -3.78 -1.92
N ASP A 16 -8.30 -5.05 -1.69
CA ASP A 16 -7.46 -6.18 -2.04
C ASP A 16 -7.81 -6.71 -3.43
N ARG A 17 -6.78 -6.94 -4.24
CA ARG A 17 -6.84 -7.63 -5.53
C ARG A 17 -5.69 -8.60 -5.70
N ASN A 18 -5.89 -9.61 -6.54
CA ASN A 18 -4.80 -10.52 -6.92
C ASN A 18 -3.71 -9.75 -7.66
N PHE A 19 -2.47 -9.89 -7.20
CA PHE A 19 -1.28 -9.24 -7.78
C PHE A 19 -0.25 -10.24 -8.29
N ILE A 20 -0.53 -11.54 -8.14
CA ILE A 20 0.28 -12.66 -8.63
C ILE A 20 -0.50 -13.31 -9.78
N SER A 21 0.21 -13.69 -10.84
CA SER A 21 -0.38 -14.45 -11.95
C SER A 21 -0.61 -15.92 -11.56
N GLU A 22 -1.48 -16.61 -12.29
CA GLU A 22 -1.75 -18.04 -12.02
C GLU A 22 -0.48 -18.91 -12.06
N SER A 23 0.43 -18.66 -13.02
CA SER A 23 1.68 -19.41 -13.12
C SER A 23 2.61 -19.13 -11.94
N GLU A 24 2.79 -17.87 -11.55
CA GLU A 24 3.57 -17.49 -10.36
C GLU A 24 2.99 -18.14 -9.10
N TRP A 25 1.66 -18.10 -8.94
CA TRP A 25 0.97 -18.70 -7.79
C TRP A 25 1.21 -20.22 -7.72
N VAL A 26 1.09 -20.93 -8.84
CA VAL A 26 1.37 -22.38 -8.91
C VAL A 26 2.82 -22.66 -8.52
N ILE A 27 3.78 -21.90 -9.04
CA ILE A 27 5.21 -22.06 -8.72
C ILE A 27 5.45 -21.91 -7.21
N PHE A 28 4.99 -20.82 -6.61
CA PHE A 28 5.20 -20.57 -5.18
C PHE A 28 4.47 -21.58 -4.29
N LYS A 29 3.30 -22.06 -4.71
CA LYS A 29 2.57 -23.11 -4.01
C LYS A 29 3.32 -24.44 -4.01
N LEU A 30 3.91 -24.83 -5.14
CA LEU A 30 4.74 -26.05 -5.24
C LEU A 30 6.01 -25.97 -4.39
N LEU A 31 6.55 -24.77 -4.19
CA LEU A 31 7.67 -24.50 -3.30
C LEU A 31 7.28 -24.41 -1.82
N CYS A 32 5.99 -24.60 -1.50
CA CYS A 32 5.44 -24.41 -0.16
C CYS A 32 5.80 -23.03 0.44
N LYS A 33 5.83 -21.99 -0.40
CA LYS A 33 6.11 -20.60 0.01
C LYS A 33 4.83 -19.76 -0.08
N PRO A 34 4.11 -19.55 1.05
CA PRO A 34 2.95 -18.67 1.07
C PRO A 34 3.34 -17.22 0.76
N VAL A 35 2.45 -16.49 0.09
CA VAL A 35 2.72 -15.11 -0.36
C VAL A 35 3.04 -14.17 0.79
N ASP A 36 2.38 -14.33 1.94
CA ASP A 36 2.54 -13.45 3.11
C ASP A 36 3.95 -13.53 3.72
N THR A 37 4.71 -14.59 3.44
CA THR A 37 6.08 -14.76 3.92
C THR A 37 7.10 -14.04 3.05
N PHE A 38 6.71 -13.56 1.86
CA PHE A 38 7.65 -12.91 0.94
C PHE A 38 8.30 -11.66 1.56
N SER A 39 7.63 -10.96 2.47
CA SER A 39 8.21 -9.78 3.13
C SER A 39 9.52 -10.06 3.86
N GLU A 40 9.79 -11.30 4.23
CA GLU A 40 10.98 -11.73 4.98
C GLU A 40 12.07 -12.29 4.07
N GLU A 41 11.78 -12.42 2.78
CA GLU A 41 12.67 -13.02 1.79
C GLU A 41 13.62 -11.98 1.16
N ASN A 42 14.64 -12.51 0.48
CA ASN A 42 15.51 -11.79 -0.42
C ASN A 42 15.13 -12.14 -1.88
N ALA A 43 15.16 -11.16 -2.78
CA ALA A 43 14.70 -11.31 -4.16
C ALA A 43 15.53 -12.33 -4.97
N GLU A 44 16.85 -12.32 -4.82
CA GLU A 44 17.75 -13.28 -5.48
C GLU A 44 17.51 -14.71 -4.98
N ALA A 45 17.34 -14.88 -3.66
CA ALA A 45 17.06 -16.17 -3.05
C ALA A 45 15.69 -16.71 -3.50
N LEU A 46 14.67 -15.84 -3.53
CA LEU A 46 13.32 -16.21 -3.95
C LEU A 46 13.30 -16.59 -5.44
N SER A 47 13.94 -15.80 -6.31
CA SER A 47 14.07 -16.12 -7.74
C SER A 47 14.78 -17.45 -7.95
N LYS A 48 15.90 -17.69 -7.25
CA LYS A 48 16.64 -18.96 -7.31
C LYS A 48 15.81 -20.15 -6.85
N ALA A 49 14.98 -19.99 -5.81
CA ALA A 49 14.08 -21.04 -5.34
C ALA A 49 13.04 -21.43 -6.40
N THR A 50 12.64 -20.50 -7.27
CA THR A 50 11.78 -20.79 -8.43
C THR A 50 12.50 -21.45 -9.61
N GLY A 51 13.79 -21.77 -9.48
CA GLY A 51 14.61 -22.17 -10.62
C GLY A 51 14.75 -21.06 -11.66
N ASN A 52 14.71 -19.79 -11.21
CA ASN A 52 14.71 -18.58 -12.04
C ASN A 52 13.50 -18.44 -12.98
N GLN A 53 12.40 -19.16 -12.73
CA GLN A 53 11.16 -18.99 -13.50
C GLN A 53 10.48 -17.64 -13.22
N VAL A 54 10.62 -17.13 -11.99
CA VAL A 54 10.27 -15.75 -11.64
C VAL A 54 11.55 -14.95 -11.53
N SER A 55 11.63 -13.84 -12.26
CA SER A 55 12.85 -13.01 -12.30
C SER A 55 13.12 -12.33 -10.95
N VAL A 56 14.38 -12.01 -10.68
CA VAL A 56 14.79 -11.27 -9.47
C VAL A 56 14.01 -9.95 -9.34
N ALA A 57 13.87 -9.20 -10.43
CA ALA A 57 13.13 -7.94 -10.44
C ALA A 57 11.65 -8.12 -10.06
N ARG A 58 11.01 -9.19 -10.55
CA ARG A 58 9.62 -9.50 -10.21
C ARG A 58 9.50 -9.99 -8.76
N CYS A 59 10.44 -10.81 -8.28
CA CYS A 59 10.49 -11.20 -6.87
C CYS A 59 10.64 -9.99 -5.95
N ASP A 60 11.53 -9.04 -6.28
CA ASP A 60 11.68 -7.79 -5.55
C ASP A 60 10.38 -6.96 -5.53
N GLU A 61 9.70 -6.85 -6.67
CA GLU A 61 8.39 -6.20 -6.75
C GLU A 61 7.37 -6.90 -5.83
N LEU A 62 7.22 -8.23 -5.92
CA LEU A 62 6.31 -9.00 -5.06
C LEU A 62 6.59 -8.80 -3.57
N ILE A 63 7.86 -8.78 -3.17
CA ILE A 63 8.29 -8.51 -1.79
C ILE A 63 7.83 -7.12 -1.36
N ARG A 64 8.04 -6.10 -2.20
CA ARG A 64 7.57 -4.73 -1.93
C ARG A 64 6.06 -4.66 -1.80
N ILE A 65 5.30 -5.30 -2.68
CA ILE A 65 3.84 -5.35 -2.60
C ILE A 65 3.40 -5.88 -1.23
N VAL A 66 3.95 -7.02 -0.80
CA VAL A 66 3.59 -7.67 0.47
C VAL A 66 4.00 -6.82 1.67
N ARG A 67 5.16 -6.15 1.62
CA ARG A 67 5.59 -5.23 2.70
C ARG A 67 4.69 -4.01 2.81
N ILE A 68 4.31 -3.42 1.68
CA ILE A 68 3.43 -2.25 1.64
C ILE A 68 2.00 -2.62 2.08
N SER A 69 1.48 -3.78 1.67
CA SER A 69 0.13 -4.23 2.07
C SER A 69 0.02 -4.58 3.56
N LYS A 70 1.14 -4.76 4.25
CA LYS A 70 1.17 -4.90 5.72
C LYS A 70 1.02 -3.56 6.45
N LEU A 71 1.04 -2.43 5.74
CA LEU A 71 0.73 -1.13 6.33
C LEU A 71 -0.79 -1.01 6.57
N ASN A 72 -1.16 -0.68 7.81
CA ASN A 72 -2.57 -0.58 8.19
C ASN A 72 -3.30 0.46 7.32
N GLY A 73 -4.40 0.05 6.69
CA GLY A 73 -5.21 0.92 5.82
C GLY A 73 -4.89 0.82 4.33
N LEU A 74 -3.86 0.06 3.94
CA LEU A 74 -3.56 -0.26 2.55
C LEU A 74 -3.96 -1.70 2.22
N GLY A 75 -4.65 -1.88 1.09
CA GLY A 75 -4.91 -3.17 0.47
C GLY A 75 -3.86 -3.49 -0.58
N SER A 76 -3.88 -4.73 -1.08
CA SER A 76 -2.90 -5.21 -2.05
C SER A 76 -2.96 -4.47 -3.40
N TRP A 77 -4.10 -3.87 -3.78
CA TRP A 77 -4.22 -3.19 -5.06
C TRP A 77 -3.38 -1.92 -5.14
N ILE A 78 -3.51 -1.00 -4.18
CA ILE A 78 -2.67 0.20 -4.17
C ILE A 78 -1.21 -0.14 -3.87
N SER A 79 -0.98 -1.16 -3.04
CA SER A 79 0.38 -1.64 -2.72
C SER A 79 1.12 -2.09 -3.97
N ARG A 80 0.41 -2.76 -4.89
CA ARG A 80 0.90 -3.10 -6.23
C ARG A 80 1.29 -1.86 -7.04
N LEU A 81 0.43 -0.85 -7.09
CA LEU A 81 0.70 0.37 -7.85
C LEU A 81 1.91 1.13 -7.30
N PHE A 82 2.08 1.20 -5.98
CA PHE A 82 3.25 1.79 -5.35
C PHE A 82 4.54 1.03 -5.70
N ALA A 83 4.53 -0.30 -5.60
CA ALA A 83 5.69 -1.13 -5.94
C ALA A 83 6.06 -1.02 -7.43
N GLU A 84 5.09 -1.07 -8.35
CA GLU A 84 5.32 -0.92 -9.79
C GLU A 84 5.87 0.47 -10.16
N ALA A 85 5.50 1.50 -9.39
CA ALA A 85 6.04 2.86 -9.50
C ALA A 85 7.43 3.01 -8.87
N GLY A 86 7.94 1.97 -8.20
CA GLY A 86 9.29 1.92 -7.65
C GLY A 86 9.39 2.19 -6.15
N PHE A 87 8.29 2.51 -5.47
CA PHE A 87 8.28 2.80 -4.05
C PHE A 87 8.37 1.53 -3.20
N ASN A 88 9.03 1.62 -2.05
CA ASN A 88 9.01 0.61 -0.99
C ASN A 88 8.19 1.07 0.23
N ASP A 89 8.06 0.24 1.25
CA ASP A 89 7.28 0.54 2.46
C ASP A 89 7.84 1.72 3.27
N SER A 90 9.15 1.93 3.26
CA SER A 90 9.77 3.11 3.88
C SER A 90 9.42 4.39 3.11
N ASP A 91 9.46 4.35 1.78
CA ASP A 91 9.06 5.49 0.95
C ASP A 91 7.60 5.86 1.21
N VAL A 92 6.71 4.86 1.21
CA VAL A 92 5.28 5.06 1.45
C VAL A 92 5.00 5.68 2.82
N ARG A 93 5.83 5.42 3.84
CA ARG A 93 5.69 6.03 5.19
C ARG A 93 6.25 7.44 5.29
N ASN A 94 7.33 7.72 4.56
CA ASN A 94 8.19 8.87 4.85
C ASN A 94 8.19 9.95 3.77
N GLN A 95 7.95 9.59 2.52
CA GLN A 95 7.86 10.56 1.42
C GLN A 95 6.52 11.29 1.45
N ASP A 96 6.50 12.46 0.82
CA ASP A 96 5.29 13.24 0.64
C ASP A 96 4.23 12.48 -0.19
N ALA A 97 2.98 12.53 0.26
CA ALA A 97 1.89 11.78 -0.35
C ALA A 97 1.59 12.24 -1.78
N ASP A 98 1.69 13.54 -2.08
CA ASP A 98 1.48 14.04 -3.44
C ASP A 98 2.59 13.52 -4.37
N THR A 99 3.84 13.49 -3.91
CA THR A 99 4.97 12.93 -4.67
C THR A 99 4.75 11.45 -5.03
N ILE A 100 4.28 10.65 -4.07
CA ILE A 100 3.98 9.23 -4.31
C ILE A 100 2.86 9.07 -5.35
N ILE A 101 1.77 9.82 -5.20
CA ILE A 101 0.62 9.77 -6.11
C ILE A 101 1.00 10.22 -7.53
N GLU A 102 1.83 11.25 -7.65
CA GLU A 102 2.38 11.68 -8.95
C GLU A 102 3.23 10.59 -9.60
N GLY A 103 4.09 9.92 -8.82
CA GLY A 103 4.89 8.79 -9.30
C GLY A 103 4.03 7.62 -9.81
N VAL A 104 2.96 7.27 -9.09
CA VAL A 104 1.98 6.25 -9.53
C VAL A 104 1.32 6.66 -10.84
N ASN A 105 0.76 7.87 -10.90
CA ASN A 105 0.06 8.36 -12.09
C ASN A 105 0.98 8.42 -13.31
N ALA A 106 2.25 8.81 -13.12
CA ALA A 106 3.27 8.79 -14.16
C ALA A 106 3.56 7.36 -14.64
N LYS A 107 3.68 6.40 -13.72
CA LYS A 107 3.92 4.99 -14.03
C LYS A 107 2.78 4.37 -14.86
N VAL A 108 1.53 4.60 -14.46
CA VAL A 108 0.35 4.05 -15.16
C VAL A 108 -0.09 4.90 -16.36
N ARG A 109 0.54 6.07 -16.56
CA ARG A 109 0.25 7.05 -17.63
C ARG A 109 -1.20 7.56 -17.64
N TYR A 110 -1.84 7.57 -16.47
CA TYR A 110 -3.22 8.02 -16.27
C TYR A 110 -3.42 8.52 -14.84
N PRO A 111 -4.19 9.59 -14.60
CA PRO A 111 -4.44 10.13 -13.26
C PRO A 111 -5.45 9.28 -12.47
N ILE A 112 -5.08 8.02 -12.18
CA ILE A 112 -5.91 7.07 -11.46
C ILE A 112 -6.08 7.44 -9.98
N CYS A 113 -5.05 8.06 -9.40
CA CYS A 113 -5.06 8.58 -8.05
C CYS A 113 -5.17 10.11 -8.09
N ASN A 114 -6.10 10.68 -7.34
CA ASN A 114 -6.35 12.12 -7.35
C ASN A 114 -5.91 12.79 -6.04
N LYS A 115 -6.15 14.10 -5.93
CA LYS A 115 -5.81 14.86 -4.71
C LYS A 115 -6.51 14.34 -3.46
N ALA A 116 -7.68 13.74 -3.57
CA ALA A 116 -8.36 13.14 -2.43
C ALA A 116 -7.67 11.82 -2.01
N THR A 117 -7.13 11.04 -2.96
CA THR A 117 -6.24 9.90 -2.66
C THR A 117 -4.97 10.34 -1.93
N ALA A 118 -4.33 11.44 -2.37
CA ALA A 118 -3.13 11.97 -1.70
C ALA A 118 -3.41 12.39 -0.25
N ARG A 119 -4.55 13.08 0.01
CA ARG A 119 -4.98 13.43 1.37
C ARG A 119 -5.25 12.21 2.25
N ALA A 120 -5.89 11.19 1.69
CA ALA A 120 -6.15 9.94 2.40
C ALA A 120 -4.84 9.21 2.75
N LEU A 121 -3.88 9.13 1.82
CA LEU A 121 -2.56 8.58 2.08
C LEU A 121 -1.80 9.38 3.14
N HIS A 122 -1.81 10.71 3.06
CA HIS A 122 -1.19 11.58 4.07
C HIS A 122 -1.79 11.33 5.47
N THR A 123 -3.10 11.14 5.55
CA THR A 123 -3.78 10.82 6.82
C THR A 123 -3.29 9.50 7.39
N LEU A 124 -3.13 8.46 6.56
CA LEU A 124 -2.55 7.18 6.98
C LEU A 124 -1.11 7.33 7.45
N GLN A 125 -0.29 8.12 6.75
CA GLN A 125 1.10 8.40 7.15
C GLN A 125 1.19 9.07 8.52
N LEU A 126 0.30 10.02 8.82
CA LEU A 126 0.21 10.65 10.14
C LEU A 126 -0.14 9.62 11.23
N GLN A 127 -1.13 8.75 10.96
CA GLN A 127 -1.54 7.70 11.88
C GLN A 127 -0.38 6.73 12.18
N TRP A 128 0.39 6.31 11.17
CA TRP A 128 1.54 5.41 11.38
C TRP A 128 2.68 6.07 12.17
N LYS A 129 2.83 7.39 12.07
CA LYS A 129 3.81 8.17 12.87
C LYS A 129 3.36 8.41 14.30
N GLY A 130 2.18 7.92 14.70
CA GLY A 130 1.57 8.21 16.00
C GLY A 130 1.14 9.67 16.15
N THR A 131 1.10 10.42 15.05
CA THR A 131 0.58 11.78 15.01
C THR A 131 -0.91 11.66 14.69
N SER A 132 -1.73 11.52 15.72
CA SER A 132 -3.18 11.69 15.57
C SER A 132 -3.40 13.03 14.87
N ALA A 133 -4.07 13.03 13.71
CA ALA A 133 -4.62 14.27 13.17
C ALA A 133 -5.42 14.97 14.31
N PRO A 134 -5.35 16.30 14.44
CA PRO A 134 -6.12 16.99 15.46
C PRO A 134 -7.59 16.57 15.32
N SER A 135 -8.06 15.83 16.32
CA SER A 135 -9.47 15.58 16.55
C SER A 135 -10.12 16.95 16.58
N THR A 136 -11.01 17.22 15.63
CA THR A 136 -11.81 18.44 15.59
C THR A 136 -12.50 18.58 16.95
N GLU A 137 -11.98 19.51 17.73
CA GLU A 137 -12.30 19.76 19.12
C GLU A 137 -13.65 20.48 19.24
N ASN A 138 -14.41 20.12 20.28
CA ASN A 138 -15.40 20.91 21.02
C ASN A 138 -16.26 21.93 20.25
N ALA A 139 -17.53 21.57 20.05
CA ALA A 139 -18.61 22.54 19.91
C ALA A 139 -19.81 22.13 20.78
N ASN A 140 -19.68 22.27 22.10
CA ASN A 140 -20.79 22.73 22.94
C ASN A 140 -20.30 23.08 24.36
N ALA A 141 -19.82 24.31 24.50
CA ALA A 141 -19.78 25.00 25.78
C ALA A 141 -20.49 26.33 25.57
N LYS A 142 -21.80 26.35 25.84
CA LYS A 142 -22.57 27.49 26.33
C LYS A 142 -24.02 27.07 26.60
N ASP A 143 -24.56 27.68 27.66
CA ASP A 143 -25.96 27.66 28.12
C ASP A 143 -26.32 26.40 28.95
N ASP A 144 -26.69 26.41 30.23
CA ASP A 144 -27.24 27.46 31.08
C ASP A 144 -26.88 27.21 32.56
N LEU A 145 -26.41 28.26 33.24
CA LEU A 145 -26.47 28.42 34.69
C LEU A 145 -27.18 29.75 34.93
N SER A 146 -28.49 29.70 35.19
CA SER A 146 -29.27 30.71 35.93
C SER A 146 -30.62 30.11 36.32
#